data_AF-A0A535Q787-F1
#
_entry.id   AF-A0A535Q787-F1
#
_cell.length_a   1.000
_cell.length_b   1.000
_cell.length_c   1.000
_cell.angle_alpha   90.00
_cell.angle_beta   90.00
_cell.angle_gamma   90.00
#
_symmetry.space_group_name_H-M   'P 1'
#
loop_
_entity.id
_entity.type
_entity.pdbx_description
1 polymer ?
#
loop_
_entity_poly.entity_id
_entity_poly.type
_entity_poly.pdbx_seq_one_letter_code
_entity_poly.pdbx_strand_id
1 'polypeptide(L)'
;MVSDFLVRLSIRSAMFAGAITGFVFGLFAGGILGALLSWFAGAIVDWQAQLGYSLGVTQQLLPLGDQINSLESLSDRWFLVIPAVGLLFGLLGAFIGLLAGGLWAALVNMGVLPIQVSVIRRDERPERRRARAPRRKAVGE
;
A
#
# COMPACT_ATOMS: atom_id res chain seq x y z
N MET A 1 -31.46 26.18 3.25
CA MET A 1 -30.15 26.04 3.93
C MET A 1 -30.31 24.96 4.98
N VAL A 2 -29.92 23.72 4.67
CA VAL A 2 -30.21 22.56 5.53
C VAL A 2 -28.91 21.82 5.83
N SER A 3 -28.50 21.97 7.09
CA SER A 3 -27.69 21.10 7.94
C SER A 3 -26.39 20.53 7.37
N ASP A 4 -25.28 21.12 7.80
CA ASP A 4 -23.94 20.50 7.84
C ASP A 4 -24.02 19.12 8.51
N PHE A 5 -23.81 18.07 7.72
CA PHE A 5 -23.48 16.77 8.27
C PHE A 5 -21.96 16.68 8.32
N LEU A 6 -21.41 16.81 9.53
CA LEU A 6 -20.12 16.22 9.87
C LEU A 6 -20.21 14.72 9.57
N VAL A 7 -19.86 14.32 8.35
CA VAL A 7 -19.69 12.91 8.02
C VAL A 7 -18.53 12.43 8.86
N ARG A 8 -18.83 11.84 10.02
CA ARG A 8 -17.82 11.19 10.86
C ARG A 8 -17.13 10.16 10.00
N LEU A 9 -15.88 10.43 9.64
CA LEU A 9 -15.10 9.50 8.84
C LEU A 9 -14.91 8.24 9.68
N SER A 10 -15.23 7.08 9.09
CA SER A 10 -15.00 5.81 9.77
C SER A 10 -13.50 5.63 9.96
N ILE A 11 -13.06 5.73 11.22
CA ILE A 11 -11.66 5.54 11.60
C ILE A 11 -11.18 4.16 11.11
N ARG A 12 -12.05 3.16 11.17
CA ARG A 12 -11.75 1.80 10.67
C ARG A 12 -11.46 1.77 9.17
N SER A 13 -12.24 2.48 8.35
CA SER A 13 -12.01 2.49 6.90
C SER A 13 -10.74 3.26 6.55
N ALA A 14 -10.45 4.35 7.25
CA ALA A 14 -9.23 5.12 7.05
C ALA A 14 -7.98 4.35 7.49
N MET A 15 -8.03 3.66 8.63
CA MET A 15 -6.96 2.75 9.07
C MET A 15 -6.71 1.64 8.06
N PHE A 16 -7.78 1.03 7.51
CA PHE A 16 -7.65 -0.05 6.53
C PHE A 16 -7.09 0.44 5.19
N ALA A 17 -7.57 1.60 4.71
CA ALA A 17 -7.03 2.22 3.51
C ALA A 17 -5.54 2.56 3.69
N GLY A 18 -5.19 3.17 4.83
CA GLY A 18 -3.81 3.47 5.18
C GLY A 18 -2.95 2.21 5.25
N ALA A 19 -3.45 1.13 5.86
CA ALA A 19 -2.75 -0.15 5.95
C ALA A 19 -2.46 -0.75 4.56
N ILE A 20 -3.43 -0.75 3.65
CA ILE A 20 -3.24 -1.27 2.29
C ILE A 20 -2.21 -0.41 1.54
N THR A 21 -2.37 0.91 1.55
CA THR A 21 -1.44 1.81 0.87
C THR A 21 -0.02 1.65 1.41
N GLY A 22 0.12 1.64 2.74
CA GLY A 22 1.40 1.43 3.40
C GLY A 22 2.01 0.06 3.09
N PHE A 23 1.19 -1.00 3.04
CA PHE A 23 1.64 -2.34 2.65
C PHE A 23 2.21 -2.37 1.24
N VAL A 24 1.49 -1.81 0.26
CA VAL A 24 1.91 -1.81 -1.14
C VAL A 24 3.22 -1.03 -1.32
N PHE A 25 3.32 0.16 -0.72
CA PHE A 25 4.56 0.95 -0.77
C PHE A 25 5.71 0.23 -0.07
N GLY A 26 5.47 -0.35 1.11
CA GLY A 26 6.46 -1.13 1.84
C GLY A 26 6.93 -2.35 1.06
N LEU A 27 6.02 -3.06 0.40
CA LEU A 27 6.34 -4.23 -0.41
C LEU A 27 7.15 -3.87 -1.65
N PHE A 28 6.81 -2.77 -2.31
CA PHE A 28 7.57 -2.26 -3.44
C PHE A 28 8.99 -1.82 -3.01
N ALA A 29 9.11 -1.00 -1.97
CA ALA A 29 10.39 -0.52 -1.47
C ALA A 29 11.27 -1.67 -0.93
N GLY A 30 10.69 -2.59 -0.18
CA GLY A 30 11.37 -3.78 0.33
C GLY A 30 11.80 -4.73 -0.78
N GLY A 31 10.98 -4.90 -1.81
CA GLY A 31 11.34 -5.68 -3.00
C GLY A 31 12.54 -5.09 -3.73
N ILE A 32 12.57 -3.77 -3.94
CA ILE A 32 13.72 -3.07 -4.52
C ILE A 32 14.96 -3.27 -3.63
N LEU A 33 14.83 -3.10 -2.32
CA LEU A 33 15.94 -3.26 -1.38
C LEU A 33 16.48 -4.69 -1.37
N GLY A 34 15.60 -5.70 -1.35
CA GLY A 34 15.98 -7.11 -1.47
C GLY A 34 16.68 -7.41 -2.80
N ALA A 35 16.21 -6.83 -3.90
CA ALA A 35 16.82 -7.00 -5.22
C ALA A 35 18.23 -6.39 -5.26
N LEU A 36 18.40 -5.18 -4.70
CA LEU A 36 19.71 -4.54 -4.57
C LEU A 36 20.66 -5.37 -3.71
N LEU A 37 20.20 -5.92 -2.59
CA LEU A 37 21.02 -6.77 -1.72
C LEU A 37 21.51 -8.03 -2.43
N SER A 38 20.62 -8.77 -3.09
CA SER A 38 20.99 -9.98 -3.83
C SER A 38 21.89 -9.68 -5.03
N TRP A 39 21.67 -8.55 -5.71
CA TRP A 39 22.51 -8.11 -6.82
C TRP A 39 23.91 -7.70 -6.36
N PHE A 40 24.02 -6.86 -5.33
CA PHE A 40 25.31 -6.45 -4.76
C PHE A 40 26.10 -7.64 -4.22
N ALA A 41 25.42 -8.61 -3.61
CA ALA A 41 26.07 -9.82 -3.11
C ALA A 41 26.76 -10.60 -4.24
N GLY A 42 26.07 -10.81 -5.36
CA GLY A 42 26.65 -11.46 -6.54
C GLY A 42 27.78 -10.63 -7.17
N ALA A 43 27.58 -9.32 -7.33
CA ALA A 43 28.57 -8.43 -7.92
C ALA A 43 29.89 -8.39 -7.12
N ILE A 44 29.83 -8.45 -5.78
CA ILE A 44 31.02 -8.49 -4.93
C ILE A 44 31.76 -9.83 -5.09
N VAL A 45 31.03 -10.95 -5.14
CA VAL A 45 31.62 -12.28 -5.33
C VAL A 45 32.34 -12.36 -6.69
N ASP A 46 31.69 -11.89 -7.76
CA ASP A 46 32.28 -11.85 -9.10
C ASP A 46 33.54 -10.97 -9.15
N TRP A 47 33.49 -9.80 -8.51
CA TRP A 47 34.66 -8.91 -8.41
C TRP A 47 35.83 -9.57 -7.67
N GLN A 48 35.56 -10.27 -6.56
CA GLN A 48 36.60 -11.01 -5.84
C GLN A 48 37.17 -12.15 -6.67
N ALA A 49 36.34 -12.81 -7.48
CA ALA A 49 36.79 -13.87 -8.37
C ALA A 49 37.75 -13.34 -9.44
N GLN A 50 37.45 -12.19 -10.04
CA GLN A 50 38.33 -11.53 -11.00
C GLN A 50 39.66 -11.10 -10.36
N LEU A 51 39.63 -10.59 -9.12
CA LEU A 51 40.83 -10.22 -8.39
C LEU A 51 41.70 -11.44 -8.04
N GLY A 52 41.10 -12.53 -7.58
CA GLY A 52 41.82 -13.78 -7.32
C GLY A 52 42.54 -14.30 -8.57
N TYR A 53 41.84 -14.27 -9.72
CA TYR A 53 42.42 -14.64 -11.00
C TYR A 53 43.58 -13.71 -11.44
N SER A 54 43.40 -12.40 -11.28
CA SER A 54 44.37 -11.39 -11.73
C SER A 54 45.64 -11.34 -10.86
N LEU A 55 45.51 -11.64 -9.56
CA LEU A 55 46.61 -11.65 -8.60
C LEU A 55 47.30 -13.02 -8.49
N GLY A 56 46.70 -14.08 -9.04
CA GLY A 56 47.19 -15.45 -8.87
C GLY A 56 47.07 -15.97 -7.43
N VAL A 57 46.19 -15.36 -6.63
CA VAL A 57 46.00 -15.64 -5.21
C VAL A 57 44.61 -16.25 -4.99
N THR A 58 44.49 -17.22 -4.08
CA THR A 58 43.21 -17.85 -3.76
C THR A 58 42.23 -16.85 -3.11
N GLN A 59 40.95 -16.96 -3.46
CA GLN A 59 39.87 -16.07 -3.00
C GLN A 59 39.76 -15.96 -1.47
N GLN A 60 40.18 -16.99 -0.72
CA GLN A 60 40.18 -17.00 0.75
C GLN A 60 41.20 -16.06 1.39
N LEU A 61 42.25 -15.65 0.67
CA LEU A 61 43.26 -14.71 1.16
C LEU A 61 42.88 -13.24 0.91
N LEU A 62 41.77 -12.99 0.21
CA LEU A 62 41.25 -11.64 -0.03
C LEU A 62 40.42 -11.17 1.19
N PRO A 63 40.29 -9.84 1.41
CA PRO A 63 39.71 -9.26 2.63
C PRO A 63 38.26 -9.67 2.97
N LEU A 64 37.51 -10.28 2.05
CA LEU A 64 36.16 -10.83 2.31
C LEU A 64 36.10 -12.36 2.09
N GLY A 65 37.24 -13.06 2.02
CA GLY A 65 37.33 -14.49 1.72
C GLY A 65 36.44 -15.38 2.60
N ASP A 66 36.37 -15.08 3.90
CA ASP A 66 35.49 -15.79 4.85
C ASP A 66 34.00 -15.49 4.66
N GLN A 67 33.65 -14.37 4.02
CA GLN A 67 32.27 -13.93 3.82
C GLN A 67 31.68 -14.38 2.48
N ILE A 68 32.50 -14.89 1.54
CA ILE A 68 32.07 -15.30 0.19
C ILE A 68 30.88 -16.25 0.23
N ASN A 69 30.94 -17.31 1.05
CA ASN A 69 29.84 -18.27 1.19
C ASN A 69 28.51 -17.61 1.61
N SER A 70 28.58 -16.59 2.46
CA SER A 70 27.40 -15.85 2.89
C SER A 70 26.84 -14.98 1.76
N LEU A 71 27.70 -14.27 1.03
CA LEU A 71 27.28 -13.45 -0.12
C LEU A 71 26.72 -14.30 -1.26
N GLU A 72 27.37 -15.42 -1.57
CA GLU A 72 26.92 -16.37 -2.58
C GLU A 72 25.54 -16.94 -2.22
N SER A 73 25.34 -17.32 -0.95
CA SER A 73 24.02 -17.78 -0.49
C SER A 73 22.92 -16.72 -0.62
N LEU A 74 23.26 -15.44 -0.45
CA LEU A 74 22.34 -14.30 -0.55
C LEU A 74 22.00 -13.96 -2.01
N SER A 75 22.95 -14.21 -2.92
CA SER A 75 22.77 -14.09 -4.36
C SER A 75 21.97 -15.27 -4.92
N ASP A 76 22.34 -16.51 -4.58
CA ASP A 76 21.66 -17.72 -5.06
C ASP A 76 20.21 -17.81 -4.61
N ARG A 77 19.94 -17.37 -3.37
CA ARG A 77 18.60 -17.37 -2.79
C ARG A 77 17.86 -16.07 -3.05
N TRP A 78 18.21 -15.32 -4.10
CA TRP A 78 17.52 -14.07 -4.48
C TRP A 78 16.00 -14.23 -4.54
N PHE A 79 15.51 -15.38 -5.02
CA PHE A 79 14.08 -15.68 -5.11
C PHE A 79 13.38 -15.74 -3.74
N LEU A 80 14.11 -16.00 -2.66
CA LEU A 80 13.61 -15.96 -1.27
C LEU A 80 13.91 -14.62 -0.60
N VAL A 81 15.09 -14.06 -0.84
CA VAL A 81 15.53 -12.79 -0.23
C VAL A 81 14.60 -11.66 -0.66
N ILE A 82 14.29 -11.53 -1.95
CA ILE A 82 13.46 -10.44 -2.47
C ILE A 82 12.04 -10.48 -1.85
N PRO A 83 11.30 -11.60 -1.88
CA PRO A 83 9.99 -11.66 -1.25
C PRO A 83 10.04 -11.54 0.27
N ALA A 84 11.06 -12.10 0.92
CA ALA A 84 11.18 -12.01 2.38
C ALA A 84 11.37 -10.56 2.84
N VAL A 85 12.32 -9.83 2.24
CA VAL A 85 12.55 -8.41 2.54
C VAL A 85 11.33 -7.57 2.13
N GLY A 86 10.75 -7.85 0.96
CA GLY A 86 9.51 -7.22 0.51
C GLY A 86 8.36 -7.37 1.50
N LEU A 87 8.11 -8.58 2.01
CA LEU A 87 7.07 -8.83 3.01
C LEU A 87 7.37 -8.14 4.34
N LEU A 88 8.63 -8.14 4.78
CA LEU A 88 9.05 -7.50 6.03
C LEU A 88 8.76 -6.00 6.00
N PHE A 89 9.20 -5.32 4.93
CA PHE A 89 8.93 -3.90 4.73
C PHE A 89 7.46 -3.63 4.40
N GLY A 90 6.77 -4.54 3.71
CA GLY A 90 5.33 -4.48 3.49
C GLY A 90 4.56 -4.46 4.80
N LEU A 91 4.85 -5.38 5.72
CA LEU A 91 4.23 -5.42 7.04
C LEU A 91 4.54 -4.17 7.87
N LEU A 92 5.79 -3.70 7.84
CA LEU A 92 6.17 -2.45 8.49
C LEU A 92 5.41 -1.26 7.90
N GLY A 93 5.34 -1.17 6.57
CA GLY A 93 4.59 -0.14 5.86
C GLY A 93 3.10 -0.19 6.16
N ALA A 94 2.51 -1.39 6.26
CA ALA A 94 1.12 -1.58 6.64
C ALA A 94 0.84 -1.05 8.04
N PHE A 95 1.73 -1.33 8.99
CA PHE A 95 1.61 -0.84 10.36
C PHE A 95 1.69 0.69 10.42
N ILE A 96 2.68 1.28 9.73
CA ILE A 96 2.83 2.74 9.65
C ILE A 96 1.60 3.37 8.98
N GLY A 97 1.15 2.80 7.85
CA GLY A 97 -0.01 3.28 7.11
C GLY A 97 -1.31 3.19 7.89
N LEU A 98 -1.49 2.12 8.66
CA LEU A 98 -2.62 1.95 9.58
C LEU A 98 -2.67 3.08 10.61
N LEU A 99 -1.53 3.37 11.25
CA LEU A 99 -1.42 4.44 12.24
C LEU A 99 -1.64 5.81 11.60
N ALA A 100 -1.05 6.07 10.44
CA ALA A 100 -1.21 7.32 9.71
C ALA A 100 -2.68 7.54 9.28
N GLY A 101 -3.34 6.51 8.74
CA GLY A 101 -4.75 6.56 8.36
C GLY A 101 -5.69 6.75 9.55
N GLY A 102 -5.41 6.08 10.68
CA GLY A 102 -6.16 6.27 11.93
C GLY A 102 -6.00 7.67 12.51
N LEU A 103 -4.77 8.18 12.54
CA LEU A 103 -4.47 9.55 12.98
C LEU A 103 -5.17 10.58 12.10
N TRP A 104 -5.10 10.43 10.79
CA TRP A 104 -5.79 11.31 9.84
C TRP A 104 -7.30 11.36 10.10
N ALA A 105 -7.95 10.20 10.26
CA ALA A 105 -9.37 10.14 10.55
C ALA A 105 -9.74 10.75 11.91
N ALA A 106 -8.89 10.57 12.92
CA ALA A 106 -9.09 11.19 14.23
C ALA A 106 -9.02 12.72 14.15
N LEU A 107 -8.05 13.27 13.41
CA LEU A 107 -7.88 14.71 13.22
C LEU A 107 -9.06 15.34 12.47
N VAL A 108 -9.55 14.68 11.42
CA VAL A 108 -10.75 15.11 10.68
C VAL A 108 -11.98 15.09 11.59
N ASN A 109 -12.15 14.03 12.39
CA ASN A 109 -13.29 13.90 13.31
C ASN A 109 -13.25 14.88 14.48
N MET A 110 -12.07 15.34 14.90
CA MET A 110 -11.89 16.39 15.91
C MET A 110 -12.14 17.81 15.36
N GLY A 111 -12.36 17.98 14.05
CA GLY A 111 -12.62 19.28 13.45
C GLY A 111 -11.36 20.15 13.26
N VAL A 112 -10.17 19.57 13.40
CA VAL A 112 -8.89 20.26 13.13
C VAL A 112 -8.69 20.48 11.63
N LEU A 113 -9.25 19.60 10.80
CA LEU A 113 -9.25 19.69 9.33
C LEU A 113 -10.70 19.74 8.82
N PRO A 114 -11.27 20.93 8.55
CA PRO A 114 -12.66 21.04 8.09
C PRO A 114 -12.77 20.55 6.65
N ILE A 115 -13.22 19.30 6.46
CA ILE A 115 -13.56 18.77 5.14
C ILE A 115 -15.03 19.13 4.84
N GLN A 116 -15.25 20.21 4.07
CA GLN A 116 -16.57 20.55 3.53
C GLN A 116 -16.84 19.68 2.30
N VAL A 117 -17.68 18.66 2.44
CA VAL A 117 -18.15 17.85 1.30
C VAL A 117 -19.56 18.30 0.93
N SER A 118 -19.72 18.96 -0.23
CA SER A 118 -21.03 19.28 -0.79
C SER A 118 -21.67 18.01 -1.35
N VAL A 119 -22.50 17.34 -0.55
CA VAL A 119 -23.29 16.20 -1.03
C VAL A 119 -24.44 16.73 -1.87
N ILE A 120 -24.35 16.62 -3.20
CA ILE A 120 -25.49 16.84 -4.10
C ILE A 120 -26.46 15.68 -3.90
N ARG A 121 -27.57 15.94 -3.20
CA ARG A 121 -28.64 14.97 -2.98
C ARG A 121 -29.32 14.69 -4.34
N ARG A 122 -29.30 13.43 -4.80
CA ARG A 122 -29.89 12.97 -6.07
C ARG A 122 -31.42 12.87 -6.01
N ASP A 123 -32.08 13.80 -5.33
CA ASP A 123 -33.53 13.81 -5.12
C ASP A 123 -34.20 14.94 -5.93
N GLU A 124 -33.91 14.99 -7.23
CA GLU A 124 -34.77 15.65 -8.20
C GLU A 124 -35.03 14.70 -9.37
N ARG A 125 -35.64 13.54 -9.08
CA ARG A 125 -36.44 12.87 -10.10
C ARG A 125 -37.81 13.56 -10.09
N PRO A 126 -38.20 14.29 -11.14
CA PRO A 126 -39.52 14.90 -11.18
C PRO A 126 -40.55 13.77 -11.12
N GLU A 127 -41.49 13.88 -10.18
CA GLU A 127 -42.65 12.99 -10.06
C GLU A 127 -43.41 12.93 -11.40
N ARG A 128 -43.04 11.98 -12.25
CA ARG A 128 -43.82 11.65 -13.42
C ARG A 128 -45.03 10.84 -12.98
N ARG A 129 -46.20 11.42 -13.24
CA ARG A 129 -47.51 10.80 -13.40
C ARG A 129 -48.17 10.28 -12.12
N ARG A 130 -49.11 11.08 -11.61
CA ARG A 130 -50.53 10.67 -11.60
C ARG A 130 -51.41 11.82 -12.08
N ALA A 131 -51.51 11.96 -13.41
CA ALA A 131 -52.55 12.75 -14.02
C ALA A 131 -53.91 12.16 -13.61
N ARG A 132 -54.70 12.98 -12.94
CA ARG A 132 -56.00 12.69 -12.37
C ARG A 132 -57.06 12.90 -13.47
N ALA A 133 -57.70 11.82 -13.95
CA ALA A 133 -59.06 11.74 -14.55
C ALA A 133 -59.23 10.41 -15.32
N PRO A 134 -60.45 9.84 -15.53
CA PRO A 134 -61.79 10.41 -15.32
C PRO A 134 -62.74 9.54 -14.45
N ARG A 135 -63.68 10.17 -13.74
CA ARG A 135 -64.82 9.51 -13.10
C ARG A 135 -65.94 9.36 -14.14
N ARG A 136 -66.04 8.18 -14.78
CA ARG A 136 -67.26 7.78 -15.50
C ARG A 136 -68.21 7.10 -14.52
N LYS A 137 -69.36 7.73 -14.26
CA LYS A 137 -70.55 7.07 -13.70
C LYS A 137 -71.19 6.24 -14.83
N ALA A 138 -71.41 4.95 -14.59
CA ALA A 138 -72.38 4.13 -15.30
C ALA A 138 -72.81 2.97 -14.40
N VAL A 139 -74.05 2.50 -14.62
CA VAL A 139 -74.78 1.39 -13.95
C VAL A 139 -75.38 1.79 -12.59
N GLY A 140 -76.68 1.65 -12.31
CA GLY A 140 -77.83 1.11 -13.04
C GLY A 140 -79.02 1.03 -12.04
N GLU A 141 -80.24 0.94 -12.59
CA GLU A 141 -81.56 0.74 -11.95
C GLU A 141 -82.28 1.99 -11.39
#